data_AF-A0A1A8MZS5-F1
#
_entry.id   AF-A0A1A8MZS5-F1
#
_cell.length_a   1.000
_cell.length_b   1.000
_cell.length_c   1.000
_cell.angle_alpha   90.00
_cell.angle_beta   90.00
_cell.angle_gamma   90.00
#
_symmetry.space_group_name_H-M   'P 1'
#
loop_
_entity.id
_entity.type
_entity.pdbx_description
1 polymer ?
#
loop_
_entity_poly.entity_id
_entity_poly.type
_entity_poly.pdbx_seq_one_letter_code
_entity_poly.pdbx_strand_id
1 'polypeptide(L)'
;VAARKYEKLVNDLLDCLEDKDLPWKFEHMATDLLALLLRDDHPLPPDAVLYFTQSIVHDSITIRKVAISAVAGILKQLKWPRKKVAMKPSDISGIQDPEGICVGDREGNHWLQYESTSLPLSQELWDSLYYVEKTHWGYYSWPREMMIYAASEKPQDDLPYEEMSEGEKIIFEYFSDPDFVEQLMEFLSLEERKGKDSFNPRRFCLFKGLFRNYGDRFLPILWPHLDQLASDPYESSQRCVCEITAGLIRGSKHWSFSKVDRLWQLLCPLIRTALNNITVETYTDWGTSIATACEGRDPRKLHWLFELLMESPLSGEGGSFRDASLLYVLQGGLAQQQWRVS
;
A
#
# COMPACT_ATOMS: atom_id res chain seq x y z
N VAL A 1 30.16 9.80 17.67
CA VAL A 1 31.12 8.73 17.29
C VAL A 1 30.43 7.60 16.53
N ALA A 2 29.31 7.05 17.03
CA ALA A 2 28.58 5.98 16.33
C ALA A 2 28.01 6.39 14.95
N ALA A 3 27.32 7.54 14.86
CA ALA A 3 26.79 8.05 13.58
C ALA A 3 27.88 8.23 12.51
N ARG A 4 29.01 8.88 12.87
CA ARG A 4 30.16 9.03 11.96
C ARG A 4 30.76 7.71 11.48
N LYS A 5 30.77 6.67 12.32
CA LYS A 5 31.25 5.33 11.92
C LYS A 5 30.27 4.64 10.98
N TYR A 6 28.97 4.84 11.21
CA TYR A 6 27.90 4.34 10.36
C TYR A 6 27.95 5.00 8.97
N GLU A 7 27.96 6.34 8.90
CA GLU A 7 28.06 7.09 7.65
C GLU A 7 29.32 6.71 6.88
N LYS A 8 30.45 6.58 7.58
CA LYS A 8 31.69 6.09 6.97
C LYS A 8 31.50 4.70 6.35
N LEU A 9 30.89 3.75 7.06
CA LEU A 9 30.68 2.40 6.53
C LEU A 9 29.75 2.39 5.32
N VAL A 10 28.70 3.23 5.33
CA VAL A 10 27.82 3.40 4.18
C VAL A 10 28.63 3.90 2.97
N ASN A 11 29.42 4.96 3.15
CA ASN A 11 30.21 5.54 2.07
C ASN A 11 31.30 4.59 1.57
N ASP A 12 32.02 3.90 2.47
CA ASP A 12 33.04 2.92 2.08
C ASP A 12 32.43 1.77 1.23
N LEU A 13 31.16 1.39 1.47
CA LEU A 13 30.44 0.40 0.65
C LEU A 13 29.98 0.97 -0.69
N LEU A 14 29.53 2.24 -0.72
CA LEU A 14 29.17 2.92 -1.96
C LEU A 14 30.38 3.09 -2.88
N ASP A 15 31.53 3.50 -2.33
CA ASP A 15 32.80 3.60 -3.08
C ASP A 15 33.16 2.27 -3.75
N CYS A 16 32.88 1.14 -3.09
CA CYS A 16 33.07 -0.19 -3.68
C CYS A 16 32.07 -0.44 -4.83
N LEU A 17 30.81 -0.05 -4.67
CA LEU A 17 29.75 -0.24 -5.68
C LEU A 17 29.91 0.65 -6.90
N GLU A 18 30.65 1.76 -6.79
CA GLU A 18 31.03 2.62 -7.92
C GLU A 18 32.20 2.06 -8.75
N ASP A 19 32.95 1.09 -8.21
CA ASP A 19 34.07 0.46 -8.91
C ASP A 19 33.58 -0.44 -10.05
N LYS A 20 33.82 0.00 -11.28
CA LYS A 20 33.42 -0.71 -12.52
C LYS A 20 34.12 -2.06 -12.69
N ASP A 21 35.26 -2.27 -12.04
CA ASP A 21 36.02 -3.51 -12.10
C ASP A 21 35.60 -4.49 -10.98
N LEU A 22 34.64 -4.10 -10.12
CA LEU A 22 34.14 -4.95 -9.05
C LEU A 22 33.46 -6.19 -9.64
N PRO A 23 33.91 -7.42 -9.32
CA PRO A 23 33.23 -8.62 -9.81
C PRO A 23 31.79 -8.69 -9.26
N TRP A 24 30.82 -9.07 -10.10
CA TRP A 24 29.38 -9.13 -9.78
C TRP A 24 29.03 -9.79 -8.44
N LYS A 25 29.82 -10.79 -8.01
CA LYS A 25 29.61 -11.48 -6.74
C LYS A 25 29.85 -10.56 -5.54
N PHE A 26 30.84 -9.67 -5.63
CA PHE A 26 31.15 -8.68 -4.60
C PHE A 26 30.19 -7.50 -4.65
N GLU A 27 29.72 -7.12 -5.84
CA GLU A 27 28.63 -6.15 -5.99
C GLU A 27 27.40 -6.61 -5.21
N HIS A 28 26.93 -7.84 -5.46
CA HIS A 28 25.80 -8.42 -4.72
C HIS A 28 26.03 -8.40 -3.20
N MET A 29 27.22 -8.78 -2.73
CA MET A 29 27.56 -8.77 -1.30
C MET A 29 27.56 -7.35 -0.73
N ALA A 30 28.08 -6.36 -1.46
CA ALA A 30 28.10 -4.97 -1.02
C ALA A 30 26.67 -4.38 -0.99
N THR A 31 25.83 -4.66 -2.00
CA THR A 31 24.40 -4.29 -2.02
C THR A 31 23.66 -4.86 -0.81
N ASP A 32 23.86 -6.15 -0.51
CA ASP A 32 23.24 -6.82 0.64
C ASP A 32 23.71 -6.19 1.97
N LEU A 33 25.03 -5.98 2.13
CA LEU A 33 25.58 -5.34 3.32
C LEU A 33 25.04 -3.92 3.49
N LEU A 34 24.95 -3.14 2.42
CA LEU A 34 24.40 -1.80 2.43
C LEU A 34 22.92 -1.80 2.84
N ALA A 35 22.14 -2.79 2.37
CA ALA A 35 20.72 -2.90 2.72
C ALA A 35 20.52 -3.24 4.20
N LEU A 36 21.45 -3.99 4.82
CA LEU A 36 21.46 -4.25 6.26
C LEU A 36 21.76 -3.00 7.10
N LEU A 37 22.27 -1.93 6.49
CA LEU A 37 22.52 -0.64 7.14
C LEU A 37 21.28 0.26 7.16
N LEU A 38 20.13 -0.19 6.65
CA LEU A 38 18.86 0.51 6.84
C LEU A 38 18.41 0.45 8.31
N ARG A 39 18.31 1.62 8.94
CA ARG A 39 17.95 1.76 10.35
C ARG A 39 16.61 2.46 10.53
N ASP A 40 15.89 2.17 11.60
CA ASP A 40 14.64 2.87 11.91
C ASP A 40 14.87 4.27 12.53
N ASP A 41 15.97 4.43 13.25
CA ASP A 41 16.31 5.62 14.03
C ASP A 41 17.14 6.67 13.27
N HIS A 42 17.70 6.31 12.10
CA HIS A 42 18.58 7.16 11.33
C HIS A 42 18.31 7.02 9.83
N PRO A 43 17.99 8.12 9.11
CA PRO A 43 17.73 8.06 7.68
C PRO A 43 18.97 7.63 6.92
N LEU A 44 18.76 6.89 5.82
CA LEU A 44 19.85 6.49 4.95
C LEU A 44 20.46 7.74 4.25
N PRO A 45 21.79 7.84 4.11
CA PRO A 45 22.43 8.92 3.37
C PRO A 45 21.92 9.05 1.92
N PRO A 46 21.82 10.27 1.36
CA PRO A 46 21.28 10.50 0.01
C PRO A 46 21.92 9.66 -1.10
N ASP A 47 23.24 9.51 -1.10
CA ASP A 47 23.94 8.72 -2.13
C ASP A 47 23.53 7.23 -2.11
N ALA A 48 23.27 6.68 -0.91
CA ALA A 48 22.76 5.33 -0.79
C ALA A 48 21.27 5.23 -1.17
N VAL A 49 20.48 6.29 -0.96
CA VAL A 49 19.11 6.38 -1.50
C VAL A 49 19.14 6.39 -3.02
N LEU A 50 20.04 7.18 -3.63
CA LEU A 50 20.25 7.23 -5.08
C LEU A 50 20.61 5.86 -5.64
N TYR A 51 21.61 5.20 -5.05
CA TYR A 51 22.03 3.87 -5.45
C TYR A 51 20.87 2.87 -5.44
N PHE A 52 20.12 2.79 -4.33
CA PHE A 52 19.00 1.85 -4.24
C PHE A 52 17.85 2.20 -5.17
N THR A 53 17.53 3.49 -5.36
CA THR A 53 16.49 3.92 -6.29
C THR A 53 16.86 3.56 -7.72
N GLN A 54 18.09 3.85 -8.19
CA GLN A 54 18.56 3.43 -9.51
C GLN A 54 18.55 1.90 -9.66
N SER A 55 18.92 1.19 -8.59
CA SER A 55 19.07 -0.26 -8.60
C SER A 55 17.75 -1.05 -8.69
N ILE A 56 16.58 -0.40 -8.57
CA ILE A 56 15.30 -1.12 -8.74
C ILE A 56 15.08 -1.58 -10.20
N VAL A 57 15.76 -0.94 -11.16
CA VAL A 57 15.79 -1.33 -12.57
C VAL A 57 17.15 -1.92 -13.00
N HIS A 58 17.95 -2.39 -12.04
CA HIS A 58 19.25 -3.01 -12.34
C HIS A 58 19.10 -4.30 -13.18
N ASP A 59 20.06 -4.63 -14.04
CA ASP A 59 19.98 -5.84 -14.90
C ASP A 59 19.95 -7.15 -14.09
N SER A 60 20.68 -7.18 -12.96
CA SER A 60 20.64 -8.32 -12.02
C SER A 60 19.34 -8.32 -11.21
N ILE A 61 18.53 -9.37 -11.41
CA ILE A 61 17.31 -9.63 -10.63
C ILE A 61 17.58 -9.72 -9.11
N THR A 62 18.78 -10.17 -8.72
CA THR A 62 19.16 -10.28 -7.31
C THR A 62 19.26 -8.89 -6.69
N ILE A 63 19.97 -7.97 -7.37
CA ILE A 63 20.10 -6.58 -6.95
C ILE A 63 18.73 -5.90 -6.94
N ARG A 64 17.90 -6.07 -7.99
CA ARG A 64 16.54 -5.48 -8.01
C ARG A 64 15.71 -5.86 -6.79
N LYS A 65 15.74 -7.13 -6.37
CA LYS A 65 14.98 -7.60 -5.20
C LYS A 65 15.45 -6.95 -3.90
N VAL A 66 16.75 -6.77 -3.74
CA VAL A 66 17.33 -6.09 -2.59
C VAL A 66 16.96 -4.61 -2.63
N ALA A 67 17.13 -3.96 -3.77
CA ALA A 67 16.78 -2.56 -4.01
C ALA A 67 15.30 -2.27 -3.75
N ILE A 68 14.37 -3.08 -4.26
CA ILE A 68 12.92 -2.94 -3.99
C ILE A 68 12.64 -3.00 -2.48
N SER A 69 13.30 -3.93 -1.77
CA SER A 69 13.15 -4.06 -0.32
C SER A 69 13.74 -2.85 0.41
N ALA A 70 14.89 -2.36 -0.06
CA ALA A 70 15.59 -1.22 0.50
C ALA A 70 14.80 0.08 0.31
N VAL A 71 14.33 0.37 -0.91
CA VAL A 71 13.49 1.54 -1.22
C VAL A 71 12.18 1.51 -0.44
N ALA A 72 11.54 0.34 -0.26
CA ALA A 72 10.38 0.23 0.63
C ALA A 72 10.70 0.61 2.09
N GLY A 73 11.90 0.26 2.57
CA GLY A 73 12.45 0.66 3.86
C GLY A 73 12.76 2.16 3.95
N ILE A 74 13.39 2.72 2.93
CA ILE A 74 13.68 4.16 2.81
C ILE A 74 12.38 4.96 2.83
N LEU A 75 11.40 4.59 2.02
CA LEU A 75 10.07 5.22 2.02
C LEU A 75 9.46 5.18 3.43
N LYS A 76 9.64 4.08 4.18
CA LYS A 76 9.18 3.95 5.56
C LYS A 76 9.93 4.88 6.53
N GLN A 77 11.23 5.11 6.37
CA GLN A 77 11.98 6.13 7.12
C GLN A 77 11.47 7.54 6.82
N LEU A 78 11.23 7.83 5.53
CA LEU A 78 10.74 9.12 5.03
C LEU A 78 9.24 9.34 5.31
N LYS A 79 8.57 8.39 5.97
CA LYS A 79 7.15 8.52 6.29
C LYS A 79 6.95 9.69 7.26
N TRP A 80 6.10 10.63 6.88
CA TRP A 80 5.77 11.72 7.80
C TRP A 80 5.00 11.26 9.04
N PRO A 81 5.36 11.82 10.20
CA PRO A 81 4.54 11.74 11.40
C PRO A 81 3.16 12.32 11.13
N ARG A 82 2.12 11.61 11.56
CA ARG A 82 0.73 12.10 11.53
C ARG A 82 0.26 12.29 12.97
N LYS A 83 -0.34 13.45 13.25
CA LYS A 83 -0.89 13.80 14.56
C LYS A 83 -1.98 12.78 14.94
N LYS A 84 -1.92 12.34 16.19
CA LYS A 84 -2.97 11.52 16.80
C LYS A 84 -3.55 12.26 17.99
N VAL A 85 -4.83 12.05 18.23
CA VAL A 85 -5.56 12.62 19.36
C VAL A 85 -6.14 11.49 20.20
N ALA A 86 -6.09 11.69 21.52
CA ALA A 86 -6.76 10.81 22.47
C ALA A 86 -8.26 11.11 22.41
N MET A 87 -9.06 10.08 22.24
CA MET A 87 -10.52 10.17 22.21
C MET A 87 -11.11 9.15 23.17
N LYS A 88 -12.26 9.47 23.79
CA LYS A 88 -13.05 8.46 24.49
C LYS A 88 -14.11 7.92 23.55
N PRO A 89 -14.30 6.60 23.46
CA PRO A 89 -15.35 6.01 22.64
C PRO A 89 -16.75 6.54 22.97
N SER A 90 -17.04 6.77 24.26
CA SER A 90 -18.32 7.31 24.72
C SER A 90 -18.57 8.76 24.29
N ASP A 91 -17.52 9.57 24.09
CA ASP A 91 -17.65 10.93 23.55
C ASP A 91 -18.05 10.90 22.06
N ILE A 92 -17.74 9.80 21.35
CA ILE A 92 -18.07 9.60 19.94
C ILE A 92 -19.48 9.01 19.80
N SER A 93 -19.78 7.94 20.54
CA SER A 93 -21.06 7.23 20.44
C SER A 93 -22.20 7.89 21.23
N GLY A 94 -21.88 8.75 22.20
CA GLY A 94 -22.85 9.27 23.17
C GLY A 94 -23.31 8.24 24.21
N ILE A 95 -22.76 7.02 24.17
CA ILE A 95 -23.17 5.88 25.00
C ILE A 95 -22.07 5.58 26.00
N GLN A 96 -22.44 5.44 27.28
CA GLN A 96 -21.50 5.03 28.31
C GLN A 96 -21.10 3.57 28.11
N ASP A 97 -19.82 3.28 28.28
CA ASP A 97 -19.35 1.91 28.22
C ASP A 97 -19.99 1.09 29.36
N PRO A 98 -20.44 -0.15 29.08
CA PRO A 98 -21.06 -0.99 30.09
C PRO A 98 -20.09 -1.31 31.22
N GLU A 99 -20.62 -1.45 32.45
CA GLU A 99 -19.81 -1.92 33.57
C GLU A 99 -19.38 -3.38 33.35
N GLY A 100 -18.08 -3.64 33.43
CA GLY A 100 -17.51 -4.97 33.20
C GLY A 100 -17.18 -5.25 31.73
N ILE A 101 -16.92 -6.52 31.42
CA ILE A 101 -16.53 -6.94 30.07
C ILE A 101 -17.78 -7.41 29.32
N CYS A 102 -18.14 -6.69 28.26
CA CYS A 102 -19.18 -7.07 27.31
C CYS A 102 -18.53 -7.20 25.93
N VAL A 103 -18.54 -8.41 25.35
CA VAL A 103 -17.87 -8.73 24.08
C VAL A 103 -18.90 -8.78 22.95
N GLY A 104 -18.49 -8.38 21.75
CA GLY A 104 -19.34 -8.47 20.55
C GLY A 104 -19.84 -7.12 20.09
N ASP A 105 -20.90 -7.15 19.28
CA ASP A 105 -21.52 -5.95 18.73
C ASP A 105 -22.37 -5.27 19.80
N ARG A 106 -22.15 -3.98 20.01
CA ARG A 106 -22.74 -3.18 21.08
C ARG A 106 -23.14 -1.82 20.54
N GLU A 107 -24.16 -1.22 21.14
CA GLU A 107 -24.61 0.11 20.75
C GLU A 107 -23.46 1.14 20.74
N GLY A 108 -22.59 1.10 21.76
CA GLY A 108 -21.43 2.01 21.87
C GLY A 108 -20.29 1.76 20.86
N ASN A 109 -20.26 0.63 20.16
CA ASN A 109 -19.25 0.33 19.12
C ASN A 109 -19.86 0.19 17.71
N HIS A 110 -21.18 0.28 17.57
CA HIS A 110 -21.90 0.14 16.31
C HIS A 110 -21.45 1.13 15.23
N TRP A 111 -21.05 2.35 15.63
CA TRP A 111 -20.46 3.36 14.73
C TRP A 111 -19.18 2.92 13.99
N LEU A 112 -18.55 1.82 14.42
CA LEU A 112 -17.40 1.19 13.75
C LEU A 112 -17.80 0.19 12.66
N GLN A 113 -19.07 -0.24 12.65
CA GLN A 113 -19.58 -1.17 11.66
C GLN A 113 -19.82 -0.46 10.33
N TYR A 114 -19.78 -1.26 9.27
CA TYR A 114 -20.09 -0.86 7.92
C TYR A 114 -21.59 -0.85 7.72
N GLU A 115 -22.11 0.29 7.25
CA GLU A 115 -23.49 0.43 6.84
C GLU A 115 -23.56 1.09 5.47
N SER A 116 -24.15 0.40 4.49
CA SER A 116 -24.31 0.94 3.13
C SER A 116 -25.19 2.18 3.09
N THR A 117 -26.06 2.38 4.08
CA THR A 117 -26.93 3.57 4.22
C THR A 117 -26.24 4.79 4.81
N SER A 118 -25.05 4.65 5.40
CA SER A 118 -24.34 5.72 6.12
C SER A 118 -22.89 5.88 5.67
N LEU A 119 -22.68 5.96 4.35
CA LEU A 119 -21.36 6.08 3.75
C LEU A 119 -20.84 7.54 3.69
N PRO A 120 -19.52 7.77 3.84
CA PRO A 120 -18.92 9.10 3.77
C PRO A 120 -18.76 9.57 2.32
N LEU A 121 -19.87 10.00 1.69
CA LEU A 121 -19.93 10.34 0.26
C LEU A 121 -19.63 11.81 -0.07
N SER A 122 -19.23 12.61 0.91
CA SER A 122 -18.86 14.02 0.72
C SER A 122 -17.62 14.38 1.54
N GLN A 123 -16.92 15.44 1.13
CA GLN A 123 -15.77 15.98 1.88
C GLN A 123 -16.16 16.34 3.32
N GLU A 124 -17.32 16.98 3.50
CA GLU A 124 -17.83 17.38 4.82
C GLU A 124 -18.03 16.17 5.74
N LEU A 125 -18.69 15.11 5.24
CA LEU A 125 -18.90 13.89 6.01
C LEU A 125 -17.56 13.20 6.30
N TRP A 126 -16.71 13.06 5.28
CA TRP A 126 -15.40 12.42 5.41
C TRP A 126 -14.52 13.09 6.48
N ASP A 127 -14.53 14.42 6.54
CA ASP A 127 -13.71 15.16 7.51
C ASP A 127 -14.34 15.19 8.91
N SER A 128 -15.67 15.08 9.01
CA SER A 128 -16.40 15.06 10.28
C SER A 128 -16.35 13.72 11.01
N LEU A 129 -16.12 12.62 10.28
CA LEU A 129 -16.17 11.27 10.82
C LEU A 129 -14.85 10.83 11.45
N TYR A 130 -14.96 10.00 12.47
CA TYR A 130 -13.81 9.35 13.09
C TYR A 130 -13.56 7.98 12.48
N TYR A 131 -12.33 7.74 12.04
CA TYR A 131 -11.93 6.45 11.47
C TYR A 131 -11.02 5.67 12.40
N VAL A 132 -11.34 4.40 12.60
CA VAL A 132 -10.55 3.48 13.43
C VAL A 132 -10.03 2.37 12.56
N GLU A 133 -8.75 2.43 12.25
CA GLU A 133 -8.14 1.54 11.26
C GLU A 133 -7.84 0.14 11.80
N LYS A 134 -7.75 -0.02 13.12
CA LYS A 134 -7.43 -1.31 13.76
C LYS A 134 -8.71 -2.09 13.97
N THR A 135 -8.88 -3.20 13.26
CA THR A 135 -10.08 -4.06 13.34
C THR A 135 -10.39 -4.57 14.75
N HIS A 136 -9.36 -4.88 15.57
CA HIS A 136 -9.55 -5.45 16.91
C HIS A 136 -10.03 -4.45 17.98
N TRP A 137 -10.03 -3.14 17.70
CA TRP A 137 -10.44 -2.13 18.69
C TRP A 137 -11.96 -2.08 18.83
N GLY A 138 -12.44 -2.20 20.07
CA GLY A 138 -13.85 -2.08 20.41
C GLY A 138 -14.63 -3.40 20.42
N TYR A 139 -14.09 -4.50 19.92
CA TYR A 139 -14.81 -5.78 19.94
C TYR A 139 -14.88 -6.42 21.34
N TYR A 140 -13.73 -6.64 21.97
CA TYR A 140 -13.65 -7.18 23.34
C TYR A 140 -13.73 -6.08 24.39
N SER A 141 -12.89 -5.05 24.25
CA SER A 141 -12.87 -3.86 25.08
C SER A 141 -12.18 -2.71 24.33
N TRP A 142 -12.30 -1.49 24.86
CA TRP A 142 -11.53 -0.35 24.38
C TRP A 142 -10.11 -0.35 24.97
N PRO A 143 -9.11 0.21 24.26
CA PRO A 143 -7.81 0.46 24.87
C PRO A 143 -7.92 1.52 25.97
N ARG A 144 -6.98 1.53 26.93
CA ARG A 144 -6.93 2.54 28.01
C ARG A 144 -6.92 3.98 27.48
N GLU A 145 -6.18 4.18 26.39
CA GLU A 145 -6.14 5.43 25.65
C GLU A 145 -6.32 5.11 24.17
N MET A 146 -7.44 5.57 23.61
CA MET A 146 -7.76 5.37 22.21
C MET A 146 -7.21 6.51 21.37
N MET A 147 -6.04 6.26 20.77
CA MET A 147 -5.35 7.21 19.91
C MET A 147 -5.77 7.02 18.45
N ILE A 148 -6.58 7.94 17.93
CA ILE A 148 -6.98 7.98 16.51
C ILE A 148 -6.25 9.10 15.78
N TYR A 149 -6.21 9.02 14.45
CA TYR A 149 -5.65 10.11 13.64
C TYR A 149 -6.54 11.34 13.75
N ALA A 150 -5.93 12.50 13.94
CA ALA A 150 -6.67 13.76 13.96
C ALA A 150 -7.24 14.05 12.57
N ALA A 151 -8.43 14.64 12.52
CA ALA A 151 -8.91 15.31 11.31
C ALA A 151 -7.88 16.38 10.92
N SER A 152 -7.54 16.47 9.63
CA SER A 152 -6.47 17.37 9.19
C SER A 152 -6.97 18.83 9.24
N GLU A 153 -6.38 19.66 10.11
CA GLU A 153 -6.68 21.10 10.19
C GLU A 153 -6.25 21.87 8.92
N LYS A 154 -5.29 21.31 8.16
CA LYS A 154 -4.85 21.76 6.83
C LYS A 154 -4.51 20.52 6.00
N PRO A 155 -5.35 20.08 5.05
CA PRO A 155 -5.10 18.91 4.21
C PRO A 155 -4.03 19.24 3.16
N GLN A 156 -2.79 19.44 3.59
CA GLN A 156 -1.68 19.39 2.67
C GLN A 156 -1.36 17.91 2.44
N ASP A 157 -1.99 17.37 1.40
CA ASP A 157 -1.89 15.95 1.05
C ASP A 157 -0.47 15.56 0.63
N ASP A 158 0.25 16.50 -0.03
CA ASP A 158 1.59 16.27 -0.60
C ASP A 158 2.59 17.34 -0.15
N LEU A 159 3.87 16.99 -0.19
CA LEU A 159 4.95 17.94 0.06
C LEU A 159 5.15 18.76 -1.20
N PRO A 160 5.28 20.08 -1.08
CA PRO A 160 5.93 20.86 -2.12
C PRO A 160 7.33 20.30 -2.36
N TYR A 161 7.76 20.25 -3.62
CA TYR A 161 9.07 19.73 -3.99
C TYR A 161 10.21 20.48 -3.28
N GLU A 162 10.01 21.78 -3.04
CA GLU A 162 10.97 22.66 -2.35
C GLU A 162 11.21 22.25 -0.90
N GLU A 163 10.20 21.66 -0.24
CA GLU A 163 10.25 21.20 1.15
C GLU A 163 10.77 19.77 1.29
N MET A 164 10.90 19.02 0.18
CA MET A 164 11.42 17.66 0.18
C MET A 164 12.89 17.61 0.60
N SER A 165 13.22 16.64 1.45
CA SER A 165 14.60 16.25 1.72
C SER A 165 15.29 15.75 0.44
N GLU A 166 16.61 15.71 0.45
CA GLU A 166 17.39 15.25 -0.70
C GLU A 166 17.05 13.80 -1.10
N GLY A 167 16.89 12.90 -0.13
CA GLY A 167 16.43 11.53 -0.37
C GLY A 167 15.01 11.45 -0.94
N GLU A 168 14.11 12.35 -0.53
CA GLU A 168 12.76 12.43 -1.11
C GLU A 168 12.79 12.92 -2.56
N LYS A 169 13.66 13.90 -2.87
CA LYS A 169 13.84 14.45 -4.23
C LYS A 169 14.39 13.41 -5.19
N ILE A 170 15.38 12.64 -4.77
CA ILE A 170 15.95 11.53 -5.55
C ILE A 170 14.82 10.58 -5.98
N ILE A 171 14.04 10.05 -5.04
CA ILE A 171 12.94 9.14 -5.37
C ILE A 171 11.90 9.85 -6.26
N PHE A 172 11.59 11.11 -5.97
CA PHE A 172 10.63 11.88 -6.75
C PHE A 172 11.04 12.03 -8.21
N GLU A 173 12.31 12.38 -8.48
CA GLU A 173 12.84 12.59 -9.82
C GLU A 173 12.82 11.29 -10.63
N TYR A 174 13.28 10.17 -10.07
CA TYR A 174 13.26 8.87 -10.75
C TYR A 174 11.85 8.37 -11.04
N PHE A 175 10.91 8.47 -10.08
CA PHE A 175 9.52 8.05 -10.32
C PHE A 175 8.72 9.07 -11.17
N SER A 176 9.28 10.26 -11.42
CA SER A 176 8.73 11.24 -12.38
C SER A 176 9.27 11.04 -13.80
N ASP A 177 10.28 10.19 -13.98
CA ASP A 177 10.87 9.86 -15.28
C ASP A 177 10.10 8.69 -15.93
N PRO A 178 9.41 8.92 -17.07
CA PRO A 178 8.66 7.88 -17.77
C PRO A 178 9.53 6.69 -18.20
N ASP A 179 10.78 6.92 -18.62
CA ASP A 179 11.65 5.86 -19.14
C ASP A 179 12.05 4.90 -18.00
N PHE A 180 12.35 5.45 -16.83
CA PHE A 180 12.62 4.67 -15.62
C PHE A 180 11.40 3.87 -15.17
N VAL A 181 10.20 4.48 -15.19
CA VAL A 181 8.96 3.81 -14.82
C VAL A 181 8.60 2.71 -15.81
N GLU A 182 8.78 2.94 -17.11
CA GLU A 182 8.57 1.93 -18.15
C GLU A 182 9.47 0.71 -17.91
N GLN A 183 10.78 0.93 -17.72
CA GLN A 183 11.73 -0.13 -17.43
C GLN A 183 11.39 -0.89 -16.12
N LEU A 184 10.94 -0.18 -15.10
CA LEU A 184 10.46 -0.80 -13.86
C LEU A 184 9.23 -1.68 -14.13
N MET A 185 8.24 -1.20 -14.88
CA MET A 185 7.04 -1.97 -15.19
C MET A 185 7.37 -3.22 -16.00
N GLU A 186 8.27 -3.12 -17.00
CA GLU A 186 8.78 -4.27 -17.74
C GLU A 186 9.39 -5.31 -16.81
N PHE A 187 10.35 -4.93 -15.95
CA PHE A 187 10.97 -5.89 -15.04
C PHE A 187 10.02 -6.48 -14.00
N LEU A 188 9.04 -5.73 -13.52
CA LEU A 188 8.07 -6.22 -12.54
C LEU A 188 7.04 -7.18 -13.15
N SER A 189 6.73 -7.03 -14.44
CA SER A 189 5.82 -7.91 -15.19
C SER A 189 6.48 -9.15 -15.77
N LEU A 190 7.79 -9.36 -15.57
CA LEU A 190 8.47 -10.60 -15.92
C LEU A 190 8.10 -11.77 -14.99
N GLU A 191 7.92 -12.93 -15.59
CA GLU A 191 7.86 -14.22 -14.91
C GLU A 191 9.28 -14.65 -14.49
N GLU A 192 9.47 -14.94 -13.19
CA GLU A 192 10.74 -15.42 -12.68
C GLU A 192 10.80 -16.95 -12.68
N ARG A 193 9.75 -17.58 -12.14
CA ARG A 193 9.62 -19.02 -12.01
C ARG A 193 8.19 -19.44 -12.33
N LYS A 194 8.03 -20.01 -13.53
CA LYS A 194 6.75 -20.50 -14.01
C LYS A 194 6.00 -21.36 -13.01
N GLY A 195 4.77 -20.95 -12.69
CA GLY A 195 3.86 -21.60 -11.75
C GLY A 195 4.33 -21.61 -10.28
N LYS A 196 5.34 -20.81 -9.93
CA LYS A 196 5.83 -20.65 -8.54
C LYS A 196 5.85 -19.20 -8.08
N ASP A 197 5.68 -18.27 -8.99
CA ASP A 197 5.52 -16.87 -8.64
C ASP A 197 4.17 -16.68 -7.93
N SER A 198 4.11 -15.69 -7.06
CA SER A 198 2.92 -15.33 -6.31
C SER A 198 3.06 -13.89 -5.85
N PHE A 199 1.95 -13.28 -5.43
CA PHE A 199 1.89 -11.95 -4.86
C PHE A 199 3.11 -11.65 -3.96
N ASN A 200 3.91 -10.66 -4.36
CA ASN A 200 5.14 -10.33 -3.66
C ASN A 200 4.94 -9.22 -2.63
N PRO A 201 5.03 -9.50 -1.32
CA PRO A 201 4.80 -8.50 -0.27
C PRO A 201 5.85 -7.37 -0.28
N ARG A 202 7.04 -7.59 -0.83
CA ARG A 202 8.10 -6.57 -0.93
C ARG A 202 7.75 -5.52 -2.00
N ARG A 203 7.30 -5.98 -3.18
CA ARG A 203 6.83 -5.11 -4.25
C ARG A 203 5.59 -4.31 -3.82
N PHE A 204 4.64 -4.98 -3.16
CA PHE A 204 3.52 -4.29 -2.49
C PHE A 204 4.01 -3.20 -1.52
N CYS A 205 5.01 -3.48 -0.68
CA CYS A 205 5.51 -2.49 0.28
C CYS A 205 6.17 -1.28 -0.38
N LEU A 206 6.84 -1.46 -1.53
CA LEU A 206 7.36 -0.37 -2.36
C LEU A 206 6.23 0.58 -2.78
N PHE A 207 5.21 0.07 -3.48
CA PHE A 207 4.10 0.90 -3.96
C PHE A 207 3.28 1.50 -2.83
N LYS A 208 3.03 0.75 -1.75
CA LYS A 208 2.39 1.29 -0.54
C LYS A 208 3.19 2.47 0.02
N GLY A 209 4.52 2.37 0.06
CA GLY A 209 5.39 3.45 0.52
C GLY A 209 5.32 4.66 -0.41
N LEU A 210 5.35 4.41 -1.72
CA LEU A 210 5.35 5.43 -2.77
C LEU A 210 4.08 6.29 -2.68
N PHE A 211 2.89 5.66 -2.75
CA PHE A 211 1.61 6.37 -2.70
C PHE A 211 1.29 6.97 -1.33
N ARG A 212 1.87 6.43 -0.24
CA ARG A 212 1.75 7.04 1.10
C ARG A 212 2.55 8.34 1.21
N ASN A 213 3.73 8.39 0.61
CA ASN A 213 4.66 9.52 0.75
C ASN A 213 4.40 10.61 -0.30
N TYR A 214 4.07 10.22 -1.53
CA TYR A 214 3.94 11.13 -2.66
C TYR A 214 2.52 11.28 -3.20
N GLY A 215 1.53 10.69 -2.53
CA GLY A 215 0.14 10.81 -2.95
C GLY A 215 -0.10 10.25 -4.36
N ASP A 216 -0.87 10.99 -5.15
CA ASP A 216 -1.26 10.68 -6.52
C ASP A 216 -0.25 11.18 -7.58
N ARG A 217 0.91 11.71 -7.18
CA ARG A 217 1.85 12.40 -8.08
C ARG A 217 2.35 11.55 -9.25
N PHE A 218 2.59 10.27 -9.02
CA PHE A 218 3.09 9.35 -10.06
C PHE A 218 1.97 8.58 -10.76
N LEU A 219 0.71 8.75 -10.36
CA LEU A 219 -0.40 8.06 -11.03
C LEU A 219 -0.50 8.41 -12.52
N PRO A 220 -0.33 9.66 -12.99
CA PRO A 220 -0.38 9.95 -14.42
C PRO A 220 0.62 9.15 -15.26
N ILE A 221 1.78 8.81 -14.70
CA ILE A 221 2.83 8.04 -15.38
C ILE A 221 2.56 6.54 -15.23
N LEU A 222 2.15 6.08 -14.04
CA LEU A 222 1.91 4.66 -13.78
C LEU A 222 0.59 4.14 -14.40
N TRP A 223 -0.43 4.98 -14.52
CA TRP A 223 -1.79 4.55 -14.88
C TRP A 223 -1.90 3.88 -16.25
N PRO A 224 -1.26 4.39 -17.34
CA PRO A 224 -1.27 3.71 -18.63
C PRO A 224 -0.75 2.26 -18.55
N HIS A 225 0.30 2.02 -17.76
CA HIS A 225 0.82 0.67 -17.54
C HIS A 225 -0.16 -0.20 -16.74
N LEU A 226 -0.81 0.35 -15.71
CA LEU A 226 -1.80 -0.39 -14.91
C LEU A 226 -3.01 -0.81 -15.73
N ASP A 227 -3.51 0.07 -16.60
CA ASP A 227 -4.64 -0.21 -17.49
C ASP A 227 -4.31 -1.32 -18.50
N GLN A 228 -3.10 -1.27 -19.07
CA GLN A 228 -2.57 -2.33 -19.93
C GLN A 228 -2.44 -3.67 -19.18
N LEU A 229 -1.82 -3.68 -18.00
CA LEU A 229 -1.61 -4.88 -17.20
C LEU A 229 -2.94 -5.52 -16.74
N ALA A 230 -3.95 -4.71 -16.39
CA ALA A 230 -5.27 -5.20 -16.00
C ALA A 230 -6.01 -5.91 -17.14
N SER A 231 -5.76 -5.48 -18.38
CA SER A 231 -6.35 -6.06 -19.59
C SER A 231 -5.62 -7.30 -20.10
N ASP A 232 -4.38 -7.51 -19.66
CA ASP A 232 -3.52 -8.61 -20.08
C ASP A 232 -3.80 -9.88 -19.26
N PRO A 233 -4.20 -11.01 -19.87
CA PRO A 233 -4.51 -12.24 -19.14
C PRO A 233 -3.27 -12.98 -18.59
N TYR A 234 -2.04 -12.57 -18.92
CA TYR A 234 -0.84 -13.25 -18.44
C TYR A 234 -0.70 -13.16 -16.91
N GLU A 235 -0.31 -14.29 -16.30
CA GLU A 235 -0.14 -14.42 -14.84
C GLU A 235 0.78 -13.34 -14.26
N SER A 236 1.93 -13.11 -14.88
CA SER A 236 2.92 -12.13 -14.41
C SER A 236 2.42 -10.69 -14.50
N SER A 237 1.65 -10.36 -15.55
CA SER A 237 1.00 -9.05 -15.72
C SER A 237 -0.05 -8.82 -14.63
N GLN A 238 -0.94 -9.79 -14.43
CA GLN A 238 -1.99 -9.76 -13.41
C GLN A 238 -1.41 -9.67 -11.98
N ARG A 239 -0.33 -10.40 -11.70
CA ARG A 239 0.40 -10.32 -10.43
C ARG A 239 0.99 -8.93 -10.19
N CYS A 240 1.60 -8.33 -11.23
CA CYS A 240 2.16 -6.98 -11.13
C CYS A 240 1.06 -5.94 -10.80
N VAL A 241 -0.06 -5.94 -11.53
CA VAL A 241 -1.16 -5.00 -11.25
C VAL A 241 -1.81 -5.27 -9.89
N CYS A 242 -1.88 -6.52 -9.43
CA CYS A 242 -2.32 -6.86 -8.06
C CYS A 242 -1.44 -6.18 -7.00
N GLU A 243 -0.12 -6.32 -7.09
CA GLU A 243 0.84 -5.77 -6.13
C GLU A 243 0.75 -4.23 -6.06
N ILE A 244 0.64 -3.58 -7.23
CA ILE A 244 0.53 -2.11 -7.32
C ILE A 244 -0.84 -1.64 -6.81
N THR A 245 -1.94 -2.31 -7.18
CA THR A 245 -3.30 -1.96 -6.75
C THR A 245 -3.44 -2.07 -5.23
N ALA A 246 -2.97 -3.17 -4.62
CA ALA A 246 -2.94 -3.30 -3.17
C ALA A 246 -2.10 -2.21 -2.51
N GLY A 247 -0.94 -1.88 -3.11
CA GLY A 247 -0.06 -0.80 -2.67
C GLY A 247 -0.76 0.56 -2.70
N LEU A 248 -1.45 0.88 -3.80
CA LEU A 248 -2.19 2.11 -4.00
C LEU A 248 -3.34 2.27 -3.01
N ILE A 249 -4.17 1.24 -2.86
CA ILE A 249 -5.26 1.24 -1.87
C ILE A 249 -4.69 1.43 -0.46
N ARG A 250 -3.63 0.72 -0.07
CA ARG A 250 -3.03 0.87 1.28
C ARG A 250 -2.30 2.20 1.46
N GLY A 251 -1.72 2.76 0.42
CA GLY A 251 -1.04 4.05 0.40
C GLY A 251 -2.00 5.22 0.58
N SER A 252 -3.21 5.12 0.03
CA SER A 252 -4.24 6.16 0.09
C SER A 252 -4.98 6.28 1.44
N LYS A 253 -4.54 5.52 2.45
CA LYS A 253 -5.13 5.51 3.81
C LYS A 253 -5.36 6.89 4.42
N HIS A 254 -4.47 7.85 4.16
CA HIS A 254 -4.51 9.19 4.75
C HIS A 254 -4.75 10.30 3.72
N TRP A 255 -5.21 9.98 2.52
CA TRP A 255 -5.53 10.97 1.51
C TRP A 255 -6.85 11.71 1.83
N SER A 256 -6.98 12.94 1.33
CA SER A 256 -8.24 13.68 1.33
C SER A 256 -9.34 12.98 0.54
N PHE A 257 -10.60 13.35 0.83
CA PHE A 257 -11.76 12.82 0.12
C PHE A 257 -11.65 13.05 -1.39
N SER A 258 -11.29 14.26 -1.84
CA SER A 258 -11.09 14.59 -3.25
C SER A 258 -10.10 13.66 -3.96
N LYS A 259 -9.01 13.25 -3.29
CA LYS A 259 -8.03 12.31 -3.87
C LYS A 259 -8.57 10.89 -3.91
N VAL A 260 -9.21 10.40 -2.84
CA VAL A 260 -9.73 9.04 -2.81
C VAL A 260 -10.93 8.86 -3.74
N ASP A 261 -11.79 9.87 -3.90
CA ASP A 261 -12.93 9.83 -4.83
C ASP A 261 -12.44 9.68 -6.28
N ARG A 262 -11.50 10.53 -6.71
CA ARG A 262 -10.84 10.42 -8.02
C ARG A 262 -10.13 9.08 -8.20
N LEU A 263 -9.46 8.60 -7.15
CA LEU A 263 -8.79 7.30 -7.17
C LEU A 263 -9.79 6.16 -7.40
N TRP A 264 -10.93 6.14 -6.72
CA TRP A 264 -11.91 5.05 -6.85
C TRP A 264 -12.67 5.09 -8.17
N GLN A 265 -12.89 6.28 -8.75
CA GLN A 265 -13.39 6.40 -10.13
C GLN A 265 -12.47 5.71 -11.16
N LEU A 266 -11.17 5.66 -10.88
CA LEU A 266 -10.17 4.99 -11.71
C LEU A 266 -10.02 3.50 -11.33
N LEU A 267 -9.93 3.18 -10.04
CA LEU A 267 -9.72 1.81 -9.57
C LEU A 267 -10.92 0.89 -9.80
N CYS A 268 -12.16 1.37 -9.68
CA CYS A 268 -13.32 0.51 -9.87
C CYS A 268 -13.39 -0.11 -11.27
N PRO A 269 -13.25 0.67 -12.37
CA PRO A 269 -13.13 0.12 -13.72
C PRO A 269 -11.94 -0.84 -13.87
N LEU A 270 -10.76 -0.47 -13.36
CA LEU A 270 -9.55 -1.30 -13.47
C LEU A 270 -9.72 -2.67 -12.82
N ILE A 271 -10.21 -2.69 -11.58
CA ILE A 271 -10.48 -3.93 -10.83
C ILE A 271 -11.55 -4.74 -11.55
N ARG A 272 -12.61 -4.10 -12.07
CA ARG A 272 -13.65 -4.81 -12.83
C ARG A 272 -13.08 -5.47 -14.09
N THR A 273 -12.26 -4.77 -14.86
CA THR A 273 -11.58 -5.31 -16.04
C THR A 273 -10.73 -6.53 -15.67
N ALA A 274 -9.89 -6.40 -14.64
CA ALA A 274 -9.01 -7.50 -14.25
C ALA A 274 -9.77 -8.71 -13.70
N LEU A 275 -10.81 -8.50 -12.89
CA LEU A 275 -11.65 -9.59 -12.36
C LEU A 275 -12.52 -10.24 -13.45
N ASN A 276 -12.84 -9.54 -14.53
CA ASN A 276 -13.48 -10.14 -15.71
C ASN A 276 -12.52 -11.07 -16.47
N ASN A 277 -11.22 -10.78 -16.42
CA ASN A 277 -10.16 -11.56 -17.06
C ASN A 277 -9.52 -12.60 -16.12
N ILE A 278 -10.12 -12.84 -14.95
CA ILE A 278 -9.56 -13.73 -13.93
C ILE A 278 -9.43 -15.17 -14.44
N THR A 279 -8.29 -15.79 -14.13
CA THR A 279 -7.92 -17.15 -14.57
C THR A 279 -7.58 -18.03 -13.38
N VAL A 280 -7.43 -19.34 -13.64
CA VAL A 280 -7.01 -20.33 -12.63
C VAL A 280 -5.62 -20.00 -12.06
N GLU A 281 -4.78 -19.32 -12.81
CA GLU A 281 -3.42 -18.94 -12.41
C GLU A 281 -3.42 -17.64 -11.58
N THR A 282 -4.45 -16.80 -11.70
CA THR A 282 -4.44 -15.42 -11.15
C THR A 282 -5.40 -15.18 -9.99
N TYR A 283 -6.41 -16.05 -9.80
CA TYR A 283 -7.44 -15.79 -8.78
C TYR A 283 -6.90 -15.73 -7.34
N THR A 284 -5.85 -16.50 -7.03
CA THR A 284 -5.19 -16.47 -5.72
C THR A 284 -4.46 -15.17 -5.46
N ASP A 285 -3.85 -14.58 -6.49
CA ASP A 285 -3.16 -13.31 -6.39
C ASP A 285 -4.15 -12.16 -6.20
N TRP A 286 -5.29 -12.17 -6.90
CA TRP A 286 -6.37 -11.20 -6.67
C TRP A 286 -6.98 -11.33 -5.27
N GLY A 287 -7.21 -12.55 -4.79
CA GLY A 287 -7.68 -12.75 -3.41
C GLY A 287 -6.69 -12.24 -2.36
N THR A 288 -5.39 -12.50 -2.57
CA THR A 288 -4.32 -11.99 -1.70
C THR A 288 -4.20 -10.48 -1.79
N SER A 289 -4.33 -9.90 -2.99
CA SER A 289 -4.31 -8.46 -3.25
C SER A 289 -5.42 -7.75 -2.49
N ILE A 290 -6.67 -8.19 -2.65
CA ILE A 290 -7.83 -7.59 -1.98
C ILE A 290 -7.76 -7.77 -0.46
N ALA A 291 -7.37 -8.96 0.02
CA ALA A 291 -7.13 -9.14 1.45
C ALA A 291 -6.05 -8.17 1.97
N THR A 292 -4.92 -8.06 1.27
CA THR A 292 -3.85 -7.14 1.63
C THR A 292 -4.28 -5.68 1.58
N ALA A 293 -5.13 -5.31 0.62
CA ALA A 293 -5.67 -3.96 0.47
C ALA A 293 -6.60 -3.57 1.65
N CYS A 294 -7.39 -4.53 2.13
CA CYS A 294 -8.37 -4.37 3.20
C CYS A 294 -7.78 -4.45 4.62
N GLU A 295 -6.64 -5.12 4.79
CA GLU A 295 -6.03 -5.32 6.11
C GLU A 295 -5.65 -4.00 6.82
N GLY A 296 -6.09 -3.85 8.08
CA GLY A 296 -5.75 -2.71 8.93
C GLY A 296 -6.32 -1.39 8.39
N ARG A 297 -7.53 -1.48 7.83
CA ARG A 297 -8.32 -0.36 7.29
C ARG A 297 -9.69 -0.29 7.93
N ASP A 298 -10.21 0.93 8.02
CA ASP A 298 -11.63 1.16 8.33
C ASP A 298 -12.50 0.81 7.10
N PRO A 299 -13.51 -0.06 7.23
CA PRO A 299 -14.28 -0.55 6.09
C PRO A 299 -15.08 0.55 5.39
N ARG A 300 -15.48 1.60 6.13
CA ARG A 300 -16.23 2.74 5.57
C ARG A 300 -15.38 3.55 4.59
N LYS A 301 -14.05 3.50 4.70
CA LYS A 301 -13.11 4.12 3.74
C LYS A 301 -12.86 3.27 2.50
N LEU A 302 -13.29 2.02 2.50
CA LEU A 302 -13.14 1.05 1.41
C LEU A 302 -14.48 0.69 0.78
N HIS A 303 -15.54 1.46 1.06
CA HIS A 303 -16.90 1.14 0.64
C HIS A 303 -17.01 0.91 -0.87
N TRP A 304 -16.36 1.74 -1.71
CA TRP A 304 -16.31 1.54 -3.16
C TRP A 304 -15.86 0.13 -3.58
N LEU A 305 -14.87 -0.44 -2.88
CA LEU A 305 -14.40 -1.80 -3.14
C LEU A 305 -15.43 -2.84 -2.74
N PHE A 306 -16.05 -2.70 -1.57
CA PHE A 306 -17.05 -3.65 -1.10
C PHE A 306 -18.29 -3.62 -1.98
N GLU A 307 -18.81 -2.44 -2.32
CA GLU A 307 -19.94 -2.30 -3.24
C GLU A 307 -19.60 -2.93 -4.59
N LEU A 308 -18.42 -2.64 -5.18
CA LEU A 308 -17.96 -3.25 -6.43
C LEU A 308 -17.94 -4.78 -6.37
N LEU A 309 -17.37 -5.36 -5.30
CA LEU A 309 -17.24 -6.82 -5.16
C LEU A 309 -18.58 -7.51 -4.82
N MET A 310 -19.55 -6.77 -4.27
CA MET A 310 -20.88 -7.29 -3.91
C MET A 310 -21.94 -7.12 -5.01
N GLU A 311 -21.72 -6.28 -6.04
CA GLU A 311 -22.71 -5.97 -7.07
C GLU A 311 -23.31 -7.21 -7.76
N SER A 312 -22.51 -8.21 -8.12
CA SER A 312 -22.97 -9.46 -8.77
C SER A 312 -21.93 -10.59 -8.74
N PRO A 313 -21.53 -11.11 -7.55
CA PRO A 313 -20.51 -12.16 -7.47
C PRO A 313 -20.96 -13.52 -8.02
N LEU A 314 -22.26 -13.73 -8.25
CA LEU A 314 -22.88 -14.96 -8.75
C LEU A 314 -23.73 -14.68 -9.99
N SER A 315 -23.10 -14.12 -11.03
CA SER A 315 -23.82 -13.72 -12.24
C SER A 315 -24.13 -14.89 -13.19
N GLY A 316 -23.39 -16.00 -13.08
CA GLY A 316 -23.41 -17.10 -14.05
C GLY A 316 -22.69 -16.77 -15.36
N GLU A 317 -22.35 -15.50 -15.61
CA GLU A 317 -21.56 -15.09 -16.77
C GLU A 317 -20.11 -15.54 -16.60
N GLY A 318 -19.53 -16.21 -17.60
CA GLY A 318 -18.18 -16.77 -17.51
C GLY A 318 -18.08 -18.08 -16.72
N GLY A 319 -19.21 -18.66 -16.29
CA GLY A 319 -19.30 -19.99 -15.71
C GLY A 319 -18.92 -20.09 -14.22
N SER A 320 -19.08 -21.29 -13.66
CA SER A 320 -18.94 -21.53 -12.21
C SER A 320 -17.56 -21.21 -11.63
N PHE A 321 -16.50 -21.32 -12.43
CA PHE A 321 -15.15 -20.97 -12.01
C PHE A 321 -15.02 -19.46 -11.72
N ARG A 322 -15.54 -18.61 -12.61
CA ARG A 322 -15.47 -17.16 -12.44
C ARG A 322 -16.25 -16.74 -11.20
N ASP A 323 -17.48 -17.20 -11.05
CA ASP A 323 -18.32 -16.93 -9.88
C ASP A 323 -17.62 -17.35 -8.56
N ALA A 324 -17.02 -18.55 -8.52
CA ALA A 324 -16.27 -19.01 -7.35
C ALA A 324 -15.02 -18.15 -7.06
N SER A 325 -14.35 -17.68 -8.12
CA SER A 325 -13.17 -16.79 -8.00
C SER A 325 -13.56 -15.41 -7.48
N LEU A 326 -14.67 -14.83 -7.95
CA LEU A 326 -15.19 -13.56 -7.45
C LEU A 326 -15.58 -13.65 -5.98
N LEU A 327 -16.25 -14.74 -5.58
CA LEU A 327 -16.55 -15.01 -4.17
C LEU A 327 -15.29 -15.17 -3.32
N TYR A 328 -14.25 -15.82 -3.84
CA TYR A 328 -12.97 -15.95 -3.15
C TYR A 328 -12.29 -14.58 -2.93
N VAL A 329 -12.31 -13.71 -3.95
CA VAL A 329 -11.78 -12.35 -3.85
C VAL A 329 -12.57 -11.52 -2.84
N LEU A 330 -13.90 -11.57 -2.89
CA LEU A 330 -14.79 -10.92 -1.92
C LEU A 330 -14.53 -11.42 -0.48
N GLN A 331 -14.43 -12.75 -0.31
CA GLN A 331 -14.09 -13.37 0.97
C GLN A 331 -12.76 -12.84 1.52
N GLY A 332 -11.75 -12.68 0.66
CA GLY A 332 -10.47 -12.09 1.02
C GLY A 332 -10.62 -10.70 1.63
N GLY A 333 -11.48 -9.84 1.07
CA GLY A 333 -11.75 -8.50 1.59
C GLY A 333 -12.54 -8.52 2.91
N LEU A 334 -13.64 -9.26 2.97
CA LEU A 334 -14.54 -9.31 4.14
C LEU A 334 -13.85 -9.94 5.36
N ALA A 335 -13.04 -10.99 5.15
CA ALA A 335 -12.32 -11.67 6.23
C ALA A 335 -11.38 -10.74 7.01
N GLN A 336 -10.89 -9.67 6.39
CA GLN A 336 -10.00 -8.69 7.02
C GLN A 336 -10.75 -7.65 7.87
N GLN A 337 -12.04 -7.46 7.61
CA GLN A 337 -12.91 -6.56 8.36
C GLN A 337 -13.62 -7.25 9.53
N GLN A 338 -13.75 -8.58 9.48
CA GLN A 338 -14.25 -9.41 10.58
C GLN A 338 -15.63 -8.92 11.06
N TRP A 339 -15.76 -8.58 12.34
CA TRP A 339 -17.01 -8.15 12.99
C TRP A 339 -17.54 -6.78 12.52
N ARG A 340 -16.76 -6.04 11.73
CA ARG A 340 -17.16 -4.69 11.28
C ARG A 340 -17.99 -4.67 10.01
N VAL A 341 -18.18 -5.81 9.36
CA VAL A 341 -18.97 -5.96 8.12
C VAL A 341 -19.99 -7.09 8.28
N SER A 342 -20.45 -7.29 9.53
CA SER A 342 -21.37 -8.33 9.96
C SER A 342 -22.80 -8.14 9.45
#